data_AF-A0A428ZFR0-F1
#
_entry.id   AF-A0A428ZFR0-F1
#
_cell.length_a   1.000
_cell.length_b   1.000
_cell.length_c   1.000
_cell.angle_alpha   90.00
_cell.angle_beta   90.00
_cell.angle_gamma   90.00
#
_symmetry.space_group_name_H-M   'P 1'
#
loop_
_entity.id
_entity.type
_entity.pdbx_description
1 polymer ?
#
loop_
_entity_poly.entity_id
_entity_poly.type
_entity_poly.pdbx_seq_one_letter_code
_entity_poly.pdbx_strand_id
1 'polypeptide(L)'
;MATELTGTTALDQCLNNLRDIYFKMMEPPGLRKYFYDEVPCPEAEIERDRVLLLAETLADVLETGLMTTRRIPDTESVGDWRDYCLFIRRHSPVVRDLLVEHPAWWPELRQLEEDECPALEPSSAPSPDDINA
;
A
#
# COMPACT_ATOMS: atom_id res chain seq x y z
N MET A 1 5.86 27.05 -2.66
CA MET A 1 5.59 27.07 -4.11
C MET A 1 6.37 26.03 -4.91
N ALA A 2 7.70 26.09 -5.04
CA ALA A 2 8.43 25.07 -5.83
C ALA A 2 8.36 23.65 -5.23
N THR A 3 8.52 23.53 -3.91
CA THR A 3 8.44 22.25 -3.18
C THR A 3 7.06 21.61 -3.23
N GLU A 4 5.99 22.41 -3.16
CA GLU A 4 4.60 21.94 -3.23
C GLU A 4 4.28 21.37 -4.62
N LEU A 5 4.70 22.07 -5.69
CA LEU A 5 4.49 21.62 -7.07
C LEU A 5 5.21 20.28 -7.36
N THR A 6 6.43 20.13 -6.85
CA THR A 6 7.20 18.88 -6.96
C THR A 6 6.55 17.73 -6.18
N GLY A 7 6.01 18.00 -4.99
CA GLY A 7 5.33 17.01 -4.16
C GLY A 7 4.06 16.47 -4.82
N THR A 8 3.20 17.35 -5.32
CA THR A 8 1.97 16.95 -6.04
C THR A 8 2.28 16.14 -7.30
N THR A 9 3.30 16.54 -8.07
CA THR A 9 3.72 15.81 -9.28
C THR A 9 4.22 14.40 -8.97
N ALA A 10 4.92 14.21 -7.85
CA ALA A 10 5.42 12.90 -7.44
C ALA A 10 4.29 11.96 -6.98
N LEU A 11 3.32 12.46 -6.22
CA LEU A 11 2.13 11.68 -5.83
C LEU A 11 1.26 11.33 -7.03
N ASP A 12 1.04 12.25 -7.96
CA ASP A 12 0.32 11.98 -9.21
C ASP A 12 1.01 10.87 -10.02
N GLN A 13 2.34 10.87 -10.08
CA GLN A 13 3.09 9.79 -10.75
C GLN A 13 2.90 8.45 -10.04
N CYS A 14 2.94 8.40 -8.70
CA CYS A 14 2.68 7.17 -7.94
C CYS A 14 1.26 6.63 -8.21
N LEU A 15 0.25 7.51 -8.22
CA LEU A 15 -1.14 7.13 -8.49
C LEU A 15 -1.32 6.64 -9.94
N ASN A 16 -0.63 7.25 -10.90
CA ASN A 16 -0.64 6.78 -12.29
C ASN A 16 0.04 5.42 -12.45
N ASN A 17 1.20 5.22 -11.83
CA ASN A 17 1.87 3.90 -11.83
C ASN A 17 0.99 2.82 -11.19
N LEU A 18 0.31 3.16 -10.08
CA LEU A 18 -0.63 2.24 -9.43
C LEU A 18 -1.83 1.91 -10.34
N ARG A 19 -2.37 2.90 -11.05
CA ARG A 19 -3.44 2.68 -12.04
C ARG A 19 -2.99 1.76 -13.16
N ASP A 20 -1.76 1.90 -13.65
CA ASP A 20 -1.21 1.01 -14.69
C ASP A 20 -1.11 -0.44 -14.19
N ILE A 21 -0.67 -0.63 -12.95
CA ILE A 21 -0.66 -1.95 -12.30
C ILE A 21 -2.09 -2.53 -12.23
N TYR A 22 -3.09 -1.73 -11.85
CA TYR A 22 -4.48 -2.19 -11.83
C TYR A 22 -4.98 -2.62 -13.21
N PHE A 23 -4.64 -1.89 -14.26
CA PHE A 23 -4.96 -2.32 -15.62
C PHE A 23 -4.32 -3.66 -15.96
N LYS A 24 -3.05 -3.88 -15.58
CA LYS A 24 -2.37 -5.16 -15.77
C LYS A 24 -2.98 -6.30 -14.96
N MET A 25 -3.43 -6.03 -13.74
CA MET A 25 -4.11 -7.03 -12.91
C MET A 25 -5.48 -7.44 -13.46
N MET A 26 -6.14 -6.59 -14.25
CA MET A 26 -7.44 -6.89 -14.87
C MET A 26 -7.30 -7.67 -16.19
N GLU A 27 -6.11 -7.72 -16.80
CA GLU A 27 -5.90 -8.49 -18.04
C GLU A 27 -6.14 -10.00 -17.77
N PRO A 28 -6.93 -10.70 -18.62
CA PRO A 28 -7.17 -12.14 -18.45
C PRO A 28 -5.85 -12.94 -18.37
N PRO A 29 -5.73 -13.91 -17.43
CA PRO A 29 -6.78 -14.50 -16.59
C PRO A 29 -7.15 -13.72 -15.31
N GLY A 30 -6.66 -12.49 -15.12
CA GLY A 30 -6.87 -11.69 -13.92
C GLY A 30 -5.92 -12.10 -12.79
N LEU A 31 -5.10 -11.14 -12.32
CA LEU A 31 -4.02 -11.41 -11.36
C LEU A 31 -4.26 -10.76 -9.99
N ARG A 32 -5.32 -9.94 -9.85
CA ARG A 32 -5.62 -9.19 -8.61
C ARG A 32 -5.66 -10.08 -7.36
N LYS A 33 -6.19 -11.30 -7.47
CA LYS A 33 -6.35 -12.24 -6.35
C LYS A 33 -5.04 -12.52 -5.60
N TYR A 34 -3.90 -12.52 -6.30
CA TYR A 34 -2.59 -12.78 -5.71
C TYR A 34 -2.06 -11.64 -4.83
N PHE A 35 -2.69 -10.45 -4.89
CA PHE A 35 -2.24 -9.25 -4.19
C PHE A 35 -3.20 -8.76 -3.10
N TYR A 36 -4.46 -9.20 -3.13
CA TYR A 36 -5.51 -8.65 -2.27
C TYR A 36 -6.33 -9.71 -1.53
N ASP A 37 -6.28 -10.96 -1.98
CA ASP A 37 -7.19 -12.01 -1.52
C ASP A 37 -6.41 -13.16 -0.85
N GLU A 38 -5.19 -12.89 -0.36
CA GLU A 38 -4.32 -13.84 0.34
C GLU A 38 -3.98 -15.12 -0.45
N VAL A 39 -4.11 -15.08 -1.78
CA VAL A 39 -3.81 -16.22 -2.64
C VAL A 39 -2.28 -16.35 -2.82
N PRO A 40 -1.69 -17.54 -2.64
CA PRO A 40 -0.27 -17.75 -2.82
C PRO A 40 0.15 -17.56 -4.29
N CYS A 41 1.43 -17.29 -4.51
CA CYS A 41 2.01 -17.19 -5.85
C CYS A 41 1.75 -18.50 -6.62
N PRO A 42 1.30 -18.44 -7.89
CA PRO A 42 0.97 -19.65 -8.65
C PRO A 42 2.22 -20.49 -8.93
N GLU A 43 2.04 -21.80 -9.08
CA GLU A 43 3.15 -22.73 -9.36
C GLU A 43 3.54 -22.77 -10.85
N ALA A 44 2.60 -22.43 -11.74
CA ALA A 44 2.83 -22.46 -13.18
C ALA A 44 3.82 -21.35 -13.58
N GLU A 45 4.99 -21.73 -14.11
CA GLU A 45 6.14 -20.85 -14.39
C GLU A 45 5.75 -19.52 -15.05
N ILE A 46 5.00 -19.56 -16.15
CA ILE A 46 4.60 -18.34 -16.88
C ILE A 46 3.70 -17.44 -16.03
N GLU A 47 2.74 -18.01 -15.29
CA GLU A 47 1.84 -17.23 -14.45
C GLU A 47 2.58 -16.67 -13.22
N ARG A 48 3.46 -17.49 -12.64
CA ARG A 48 4.31 -17.15 -11.51
C ARG A 48 5.20 -15.96 -11.84
N ASP A 49 5.90 -16.00 -12.98
CA ASP A 49 6.81 -14.93 -13.39
C ASP A 49 6.04 -13.62 -13.63
N ARG A 50 4.81 -13.69 -14.16
CA ARG A 50 3.93 -12.51 -14.30
C ARG A 50 3.52 -11.93 -12.94
N VAL A 51 3.18 -12.79 -11.98
CA VAL A 51 2.80 -12.36 -10.62
C VAL A 51 4.00 -11.76 -9.89
N LEU A 52 5.18 -12.36 -9.99
CA LEU A 52 6.41 -11.85 -9.39
C LEU A 52 6.80 -10.48 -9.97
N LEU A 53 6.79 -10.33 -11.29
CA LEU A 53 7.12 -9.05 -11.93
C LEU A 53 6.14 -7.94 -11.51
N LEU A 54 4.85 -8.25 -11.41
CA LEU A 54 3.85 -7.30 -10.90
C LEU A 54 4.04 -7.00 -9.41
N ALA A 55 4.51 -7.97 -8.61
CA ALA A 55 4.82 -7.77 -7.21
C ALA A 55 6.02 -6.83 -7.02
N GLU A 56 7.09 -7.00 -7.79
CA GLU A 56 8.23 -6.08 -7.83
C GLU A 56 7.77 -4.66 -8.20
N THR A 57 7.01 -4.55 -9.30
CA THR A 57 6.51 -3.25 -9.78
C THR A 57 5.60 -2.58 -8.74
N LEU A 58 4.75 -3.34 -8.06
CA LEU A 58 3.91 -2.83 -6.99
C LEU A 58 4.74 -2.38 -5.79
N ALA A 59 5.72 -3.18 -5.37
CA ALA A 59 6.61 -2.82 -4.27
C ALA A 59 7.39 -1.53 -4.55
N ASP A 60 7.86 -1.31 -5.79
CA ASP A 60 8.49 -0.06 -6.22
C ASP A 60 7.56 1.15 -6.06
N VAL A 61 6.28 1.00 -6.45
CA VAL A 61 5.28 2.07 -6.31
C VAL A 61 4.99 2.36 -4.84
N LEU A 62 4.83 1.32 -4.01
CA LEU A 62 4.58 1.46 -2.57
C LEU A 62 5.75 2.17 -1.87
N GLU A 63 6.98 1.72 -2.11
CA GLU A 63 8.21 2.33 -1.60
C GLU A 63 8.32 3.80 -2.02
N THR A 64 8.10 4.09 -3.31
CA THR A 64 8.16 5.45 -3.83
C THR A 64 7.11 6.35 -3.18
N GLY A 65 5.89 5.84 -3.00
CA GLY A 65 4.84 6.59 -2.33
C GLY A 65 5.16 6.83 -0.84
N LEU A 66 5.72 5.85 -0.11
CA LEU A 66 6.17 6.03 1.28
C LEU A 66 7.27 7.09 1.39
N MET A 67 8.27 7.04 0.49
CA MET A 67 9.32 8.05 0.45
C MET A 67 8.79 9.45 0.10
N THR A 68 7.78 9.52 -0.75
CA THR A 68 7.18 10.77 -1.21
C THR A 68 6.33 11.40 -0.12
N THR A 69 5.42 10.63 0.50
CA THR A 69 4.56 11.13 1.58
C THR A 69 5.37 11.56 2.80
N ARG A 70 6.49 10.88 3.11
CA ARG A 70 7.41 11.30 4.18
C ARG A 70 8.06 12.67 3.94
N ARG A 71 8.22 13.10 2.68
CA ARG A 71 8.87 14.36 2.31
C ARG A 71 7.90 15.53 2.18
N ILE A 72 6.58 15.28 2.17
CA ILE A 72 5.55 16.30 2.01
C ILE A 72 4.81 16.43 3.35
N PRO A 73 5.17 17.40 4.21
CA PRO A 73 4.48 17.60 5.48
C PRO A 73 3.02 18.00 5.26
N ASP A 74 2.16 17.60 6.21
CA ASP A 74 0.74 18.01 6.32
C ASP A 74 -0.18 17.63 5.15
N THR A 75 0.09 16.54 4.44
CA THR A 75 -0.91 15.94 3.54
C THR A 75 -1.76 14.91 4.28
N GLU A 76 -3.08 15.03 4.21
CA GLU A 76 -4.02 13.99 4.71
C GLU A 76 -3.71 12.61 4.09
N SER A 77 -3.07 12.58 2.91
CA SER A 77 -2.69 11.39 2.17
C SER A 77 -1.53 10.57 2.77
N VAL A 78 -0.79 11.09 3.76
CA VAL A 78 0.31 10.31 4.40
C VAL A 78 -0.24 9.08 5.13
N GLY A 79 -1.33 9.25 5.89
CA GLY A 79 -2.00 8.16 6.59
C GLY A 79 -2.54 7.11 5.62
N ASP A 80 -3.26 7.57 4.59
CA ASP A 80 -3.86 6.71 3.57
C ASP A 80 -2.83 5.84 2.85
N TRP A 81 -1.66 6.39 2.52
CA TRP A 81 -0.62 5.61 1.83
C TRP A 81 0.04 4.59 2.75
N ARG A 82 0.29 4.94 4.02
CA ARG A 82 0.82 3.99 5.02
C ARG A 82 -0.13 2.83 5.21
N ASP A 83 -1.42 3.11 5.44
CA ASP A 83 -2.45 2.10 5.67
C ASP A 83 -2.61 1.19 4.45
N TYR A 84 -2.55 1.76 3.25
CA TYR A 84 -2.55 0.99 2.02
C TYR A 84 -1.33 0.07 1.88
N CYS A 85 -0.13 0.55 2.23
CA CYS A 85 1.08 -0.28 2.22
C CYS A 85 1.00 -1.43 3.25
N LEU A 86 0.49 -1.16 4.46
CA LEU A 86 0.25 -2.18 5.48
C LEU A 86 -0.77 -3.22 4.98
N PHE A 87 -1.87 -2.76 4.39
CA PHE A 87 -2.89 -3.62 3.81
C PHE A 87 -2.28 -4.57 2.75
N ILE A 88 -1.50 -4.05 1.80
CA ILE A 88 -0.89 -4.91 0.77
C ILE A 88 0.08 -5.92 1.39
N ARG A 89 0.93 -5.50 2.33
CA ARG A 89 1.84 -6.44 3.03
C ARG A 89 1.07 -7.53 3.77
N ARG A 90 -0.08 -7.20 4.36
CA ARG A 90 -0.91 -8.17 5.09
C ARG A 90 -1.62 -9.15 4.17
N HIS A 91 -2.12 -8.68 3.02
CA HIS A 91 -3.00 -9.47 2.16
C HIS A 91 -2.33 -10.07 0.92
N SER A 92 -1.06 -9.76 0.65
CA SER A 92 -0.29 -10.27 -0.49
C SER A 92 0.86 -11.18 -0.04
N PRO A 93 0.69 -12.52 -0.07
CA PRO A 93 1.76 -13.46 0.21
C PRO A 93 2.99 -13.21 -0.67
N VAL A 94 2.79 -12.96 -1.96
CA VAL A 94 3.90 -12.72 -2.90
C VAL A 94 4.72 -11.49 -2.54
N VAL A 95 4.08 -10.40 -2.10
CA VAL A 95 4.82 -9.19 -1.68
C VAL A 95 5.58 -9.45 -0.38
N ARG A 96 5.02 -10.21 0.57
CA ARG A 96 5.76 -10.58 1.79
C ARG A 96 6.99 -11.42 1.50
N ASP A 97 6.83 -12.45 0.68
CA ASP A 97 7.92 -13.37 0.33
C ASP A 97 9.05 -12.60 -0.35
N LEU A 98 8.69 -11.69 -1.27
CA LEU A 98 9.61 -10.79 -1.96
C LEU A 98 10.34 -9.81 -1.01
N LEU A 99 9.67 -9.28 0.02
CA LEU A 99 10.33 -8.45 1.05
C LEU A 99 11.30 -9.26 1.94
N VAL A 100 11.06 -10.56 2.11
CA VAL A 100 11.95 -11.47 2.84
C VAL A 100 13.15 -11.85 1.97
N GLU A 101 12.91 -12.15 0.70
CA GLU A 101 13.94 -12.56 -0.28
C GLU A 101 14.90 -11.41 -0.62
N HIS A 102 14.38 -10.18 -0.72
CA HIS A 102 15.14 -8.99 -1.10
C HIS A 102 15.13 -7.92 0.02
N PRO A 103 15.82 -8.19 1.14
CA PRO A 103 15.75 -7.40 2.37
C PRO A 103 16.17 -5.92 2.24
N ALA A 104 16.88 -5.57 1.16
CA ALA A 104 17.47 -4.25 0.94
C ALA A 104 16.83 -3.46 -0.22
N TRP A 105 15.89 -4.05 -0.97
CA TRP A 105 15.32 -3.40 -2.16
C TRP A 105 14.25 -2.36 -1.82
N TRP A 106 13.39 -2.65 -0.83
CA TRP A 106 12.31 -1.75 -0.38
C TRP A 106 12.40 -1.47 1.13
N PRO A 107 13.40 -0.68 1.56
CA PRO A 107 13.68 -0.47 2.98
C PRO A 107 12.53 0.21 3.73
N GLU A 108 11.85 1.21 3.16
CA GLU A 108 10.75 1.90 3.86
C GLU A 108 9.53 0.98 3.99
N LEU A 109 9.20 0.23 2.93
CA LEU A 109 8.11 -0.74 2.95
C LEU A 109 8.36 -1.88 3.94
N ARG A 110 9.63 -2.31 4.09
CA ARG A 110 10.02 -3.34 5.05
C ARG A 110 9.97 -2.85 6.49
N GLN A 111 10.45 -1.62 6.73
CA GLN A 111 10.50 -0.97 8.05
C GLN A 111 9.13 -0.46 8.50
N LEU A 112 8.10 -0.58 7.66
CA LEU A 112 6.74 -0.23 8.04
C LEU A 112 6.31 -1.12 9.22
N GLU A 113 6.25 -0.54 10.41
CA GLU A 113 5.75 -1.21 11.59
C GLU A 113 4.22 -1.16 11.57
N GLU A 114 3.58 -2.27 11.98
CA GLU A 114 2.21 -2.18 12.47
C GLU A 114 2.32 -1.38 13.77
N ASP A 115 2.22 -0.04 13.70
CA ASP A 115 1.88 0.70 14.90
C ASP A 115 0.54 0.11 15.34
N GLU A 116 0.48 -0.39 16.57
CA GLU A 116 -0.78 -0.75 17.19
C GLU A 116 -1.69 0.45 16.99
N CYS A 117 -2.68 0.32 16.09
CA CYS A 117 -3.78 1.24 16.02
C CYS A 117 -4.24 1.38 17.47
N PRO A 118 -4.08 2.55 18.13
CA PRO A 118 -4.59 2.69 19.47
C PRO A 118 -6.06 2.35 19.32
N ALA A 119 -6.48 1.26 19.99
CA ALA A 119 -7.83 0.76 19.89
C ALA A 119 -8.74 1.98 19.88
N LEU A 120 -9.58 2.12 18.85
CA LEU A 120 -10.64 3.11 18.83
C LEU A 120 -11.38 2.90 20.14
N GLU A 121 -11.01 3.66 21.18
CA GLU A 121 -11.74 3.74 22.43
C GLU A 121 -13.17 3.99 21.97
N PRO A 122 -14.12 3.11 22.33
CA PRO A 122 -15.49 3.27 21.87
C PRO A 122 -15.89 4.67 22.29
N SER A 123 -16.06 5.54 21.29
CA SER A 123 -16.52 6.90 21.44
C SER A 123 -17.66 6.83 22.43
N SER A 124 -17.48 7.43 23.61
CA SER A 124 -18.57 7.61 24.55
C SER A 124 -19.57 8.48 23.82
N ALA A 125 -20.51 7.82 23.15
CA ALA A 125 -21.73 8.44 22.71
C ALA A 125 -22.30 9.14 23.94
N PRO A 126 -22.68 10.43 23.84
CA PRO A 126 -23.28 11.12 24.96
C PRO A 126 -24.46 10.30 25.45
N SER A 127 -24.56 10.15 26.77
CA SER A 127 -25.69 9.44 27.37
C SER A 127 -26.96 10.18 26.92
N PRO A 128 -28.08 9.47 26.63
CA PRO A 128 -29.35 10.11 26.31
C PRO A 128 -29.83 11.14 27.36
N ASP A 129 -29.25 11.13 28.55
CA ASP A 129 -29.52 12.07 29.64
C ASP A 129 -28.90 13.47 29.43
N ASP A 130 -27.88 13.61 28.57
CA ASP A 130 -27.21 14.91 28.31
C ASP A 130 -28.00 15.80 27.32
N ILE A 131 -29.10 15.31 26.74
CA ILE A 131 -29.92 16.05 25.76
C ILE A 131 -31.02 16.89 26.44
N ASN A 132 -31.24 16.74 27.76
CA ASN A 132 -32.33 17.43 28.47
C ASN A 132 -31.89 18.29 29.69
N ALA A 133 -30.63 18.75 29.74
CA ALA A 133 -30.18 19.72 30.74
C ALA A 133 -30.16 21.16 30.21
#